data_AF-A0A5N5PGB8-F1
#
_entry.id   AF-A0A5N5PGB8-F1
#
_cell.length_a   1.000
_cell.length_b   1.000
_cell.length_c   1.000
_cell.angle_alpha   90.00
_cell.angle_beta   90.00
_cell.angle_gamma   90.00
#
_symmetry.space_group_name_H-M   'P 1'
#
loop_
_entity.id
_entity.type
_entity.pdbx_description
1 polymer ?
#
loop_
_entity_poly.entity_id
_entity_poly.type
_entity_poly.pdbx_seq_one_letter_code
_entity_poly.pdbx_strand_id
1 'polypeptide(L)'
;MKTAFFVAVGACLSGQVMGTIAIGRIEGFNGKTYSAAWLDNLNGNNLCNGNSGAPATWGPGCGTKFKLSNNHEYTLKGCGGNLYIENGDGSYNSPCRPASDNINGYCGIHREYICY
;
A
#
# COMPACT_ATOMS: atom_id res chain seq x y z
N MET A 1 -35.80 11.20 40.26
CA MET A 1 -35.42 10.26 39.19
C MET A 1 -34.72 11.09 38.09
N LYS A 2 -33.41 10.93 37.91
CA LYS A 2 -32.66 11.59 36.82
C LYS A 2 -32.15 10.48 35.90
N THR A 3 -32.81 10.34 34.76
CA THR A 3 -32.48 9.37 33.72
C THR A 3 -31.21 9.82 33.01
N ALA A 4 -30.13 9.05 33.14
CA ALA A 4 -28.91 9.25 32.37
C ALA A 4 -29.10 8.64 30.98
N PHE A 5 -29.11 9.48 29.94
CA PHE A 5 -28.96 9.05 28.55
C PHE A 5 -27.49 8.71 28.31
N PHE A 6 -27.17 7.42 28.20
CA PHE A 6 -25.90 6.97 27.64
C PHE A 6 -25.98 7.10 26.12
N VAL A 7 -25.34 8.14 25.58
CA VAL A 7 -25.02 8.22 24.15
C VAL A 7 -23.80 7.34 23.93
N ALA A 8 -24.03 6.13 23.42
CA ALA A 8 -22.95 5.31 22.87
C ALA A 8 -22.45 6.00 21.61
N VAL A 9 -21.35 6.75 21.75
CA VAL A 9 -20.59 7.29 20.62
C VAL A 9 -20.04 6.08 19.87
N GLY A 10 -20.61 5.82 18.69
CA GLY A 10 -20.14 4.77 17.79
C GLY A 10 -18.64 4.94 17.55
N ALA A 11 -17.88 3.90 17.86
CA ALA A 11 -16.50 3.80 17.43
C ALA A 11 -16.52 3.73 15.89
N CYS A 12 -16.36 4.88 15.24
CA CYS A 12 -15.76 4.92 13.92
C CYS A 12 -14.37 4.33 14.09
N LEU A 13 -14.26 3.01 13.93
CA LEU A 13 -13.01 2.36 13.58
C LEU A 13 -12.67 2.82 12.17
N SER A 14 -12.27 4.09 12.05
CA SER A 14 -11.47 4.54 10.92
C SER A 14 -10.23 3.66 10.99
N GLY A 15 -10.18 2.61 10.17
CA GLY A 15 -8.95 1.86 9.95
C GLY A 15 -7.89 2.88 9.62
N GLN A 16 -6.97 3.12 10.55
CA GLN A 16 -5.95 4.13 10.38
C GLN A 16 -5.17 3.75 9.13
N VAL A 17 -5.00 4.68 8.19
CA VAL A 17 -4.06 4.48 7.08
C VAL A 17 -2.69 4.31 7.72
N MET A 18 -2.20 3.08 7.79
CA MET A 18 -0.98 2.73 8.55
C MET A 18 0.32 3.15 7.86
N GLY A 19 0.21 4.01 6.85
CA GLY A 19 1.28 4.52 6.01
C GLY A 19 0.80 4.76 4.59
N THR A 20 1.41 5.74 3.91
CA THR A 20 1.21 5.96 2.48
C THR A 20 1.79 4.78 1.70
N ILE A 21 0.99 4.20 0.80
CA ILE A 21 1.38 3.04 -0.01
C ILE A 21 1.70 3.52 -1.41
N ALA A 22 2.89 3.19 -1.88
CA ALA A 22 3.30 3.38 -3.26
C ALA A 22 3.12 2.08 -4.04
N ILE A 23 2.74 2.22 -5.31
CA ILE A 23 2.57 1.12 -6.26
C ILE A 23 3.35 1.47 -7.52
N GLY A 24 4.00 0.48 -8.10
CA GLY A 24 4.69 0.66 -9.37
C GLY A 24 5.45 -0.59 -9.77
N ARG A 25 6.66 -0.40 -10.31
CA ARG A 25 7.48 -1.45 -10.91
C ARG A 25 8.91 -1.43 -10.35
N ILE A 26 9.54 -2.61 -10.31
CA ILE A 26 10.94 -2.79 -9.96
C ILE A 26 11.61 -3.64 -11.03
N GLU A 27 12.79 -3.22 -11.48
CA GLU A 27 13.63 -3.96 -12.41
C GLU A 27 14.61 -4.87 -11.62
N GLY A 28 14.36 -6.18 -11.68
CA GLY A 28 15.21 -7.17 -11.04
C GLY A 28 16.56 -7.35 -11.75
N PHE A 29 17.55 -7.89 -11.04
CA PHE A 29 18.91 -8.16 -11.55
C PHE A 29 18.97 -9.12 -12.76
N ASN A 30 17.89 -9.84 -13.03
CA ASN A 30 17.74 -10.73 -14.19
C ASN A 30 17.14 -10.02 -15.42
N GLY A 31 16.98 -8.69 -15.38
CA GLY A 31 16.36 -7.90 -16.45
C GLY A 31 14.84 -8.04 -16.53
N LYS A 32 14.19 -8.67 -15.54
CA LYS A 32 12.72 -8.78 -15.48
C LYS A 32 12.13 -7.64 -14.66
N THR A 33 11.04 -7.07 -15.17
CA THR A 33 10.25 -6.08 -14.44
C THR A 33 9.11 -6.76 -13.69
N TYR A 34 8.95 -6.38 -12.42
CA TYR A 34 7.89 -6.88 -11.55
C TYR A 34 7.03 -5.73 -11.07
N SER A 35 5.73 -5.93 -10.97
CA SER A 35 4.87 -5.03 -10.19
C SER A 35 5.29 -5.09 -8.73
N ALA A 36 5.09 -3.98 -8.01
CA ALA A 36 5.50 -3.86 -6.63
C ALA A 36 4.58 -2.89 -5.88
N ALA A 37 4.43 -3.13 -4.57
CA ALA A 37 3.87 -2.17 -3.63
C ALA A 37 4.77 -2.08 -2.39
N TRP A 38 4.92 -0.86 -1.86
CA TRP A 38 5.78 -0.56 -0.71
C TRP A 38 5.24 0.60 0.11
N LEU A 39 5.79 0.79 1.31
CA LEU A 39 5.52 1.99 2.10
C LEU A 39 6.37 3.14 1.56
N ASP A 40 5.73 4.27 1.24
CA ASP A 40 6.35 5.38 0.51
C ASP A 40 7.47 6.11 1.29
N ASN A 41 7.59 5.82 2.58
CA ASN A 41 8.68 6.35 3.43
C ASN A 41 10.00 5.56 3.29
N LEU A 42 10.03 4.47 2.52
CA LEU A 42 11.24 3.68 2.29
C LEU A 42 12.06 4.24 1.12
N ASN A 43 13.37 4.39 1.32
CA ASN A 43 14.29 4.80 0.26
C ASN A 43 14.60 3.64 -0.71
N GLY A 44 15.09 3.95 -1.92
CA GLY A 44 15.33 2.92 -2.94
C GLY A 44 16.34 1.84 -2.55
N ASN A 45 17.37 2.15 -1.76
CA ASN A 45 18.28 1.13 -1.25
C ASN A 45 17.57 0.15 -0.31
N ASN A 46 16.68 0.64 0.54
CA ASN A 46 15.89 -0.19 1.45
C ASN A 46 14.90 -1.07 0.68
N LEU A 47 14.35 -0.54 -0.42
CA LEU A 47 13.45 -1.26 -1.31
C LEU A 47 14.18 -2.38 -2.07
N CYS A 48 15.39 -2.12 -2.54
CA CYS A 48 16.18 -3.10 -3.30
C CYS A 48 16.77 -4.22 -2.45
N ASN A 49 17.03 -3.96 -1.16
CA ASN A 49 17.69 -4.91 -0.26
C ASN A 49 16.74 -6.01 0.28
N GLY A 50 15.43 -5.89 0.09
CA GLY A 50 14.43 -6.86 0.58
C GLY A 50 14.30 -6.97 2.11
N ASN A 51 15.32 -6.57 2.88
CA ASN A 51 15.46 -6.73 4.32
C ASN A 51 14.81 -5.61 5.15
N SER A 52 14.50 -4.48 4.52
CA SER A 52 13.94 -3.28 5.16
C SER A 52 12.50 -3.01 4.75
N GLY A 53 11.88 -3.99 4.09
CA GLY A 53 10.44 -4.00 3.96
C GLY A 53 9.83 -3.57 2.63
N ALA A 54 10.40 -3.98 1.50
CA ALA A 54 9.67 -3.97 0.25
C ALA A 54 10.18 -4.97 -0.81
N PRO A 55 9.32 -5.33 -1.80
CA PRO A 55 7.87 -5.15 -1.84
C PRO A 55 7.17 -6.38 -1.26
N ALA A 56 5.83 -6.38 -1.18
CA ALA A 56 5.04 -7.61 -0.99
C ALA A 56 5.25 -8.59 -2.16
N THR A 57 6.43 -9.18 -2.21
CA THR A 57 6.92 -10.30 -3.02
C THR A 57 6.43 -10.38 -4.48
N TRP A 58 6.38 -9.25 -5.21
CA TRP A 58 6.04 -9.13 -6.66
C TRP A 58 4.67 -8.50 -7.00
N GLY A 59 4.14 -7.70 -6.07
CA GLY A 59 3.19 -6.62 -6.35
C GLY A 59 1.73 -7.04 -6.45
N PRO A 60 0.80 -6.07 -6.35
CA PRO A 60 -0.61 -6.38 -6.36
C PRO A 60 -1.07 -6.80 -7.75
N GLY A 61 -1.46 -8.06 -7.90
CA GLY A 61 -2.52 -8.40 -8.83
C GLY A 61 -3.81 -7.72 -8.38
N CYS A 62 -4.61 -7.20 -9.31
CA CYS A 62 -5.89 -6.62 -8.92
C CYS A 62 -6.73 -7.62 -8.13
N GLY A 63 -7.28 -7.20 -7.00
CA GLY A 63 -8.08 -8.05 -6.12
C GLY A 63 -7.29 -9.12 -5.36
N THR A 64 -5.96 -9.15 -5.49
CA THR A 64 -5.09 -10.07 -4.76
C THR A 64 -4.59 -9.41 -3.48
N LYS A 65 -4.65 -10.15 -2.37
CA LYS A 65 -4.08 -9.70 -1.09
C LYS A 65 -2.57 -9.70 -1.16
N PHE A 66 -1.95 -8.69 -0.56
CA PHE A 66 -0.51 -8.58 -0.43
C PHE A 66 -0.16 -8.02 0.95
N LYS A 67 0.96 -8.45 1.52
CA LYS A 67 1.39 -8.05 2.87
C LYS A 67 2.60 -7.14 2.79
N LEU A 68 2.50 -5.96 3.40
CA LEU A 68 3.62 -5.01 3.49
C LEU A 68 4.44 -5.23 4.76
N SER A 69 5.57 -4.55 4.82
CA SER A 69 6.57 -4.67 5.88
C SER A 69 6.16 -4.13 7.23
N ASN A 70 5.10 -3.32 7.28
CA ASN A 70 4.41 -2.98 8.53
C ASN A 70 3.60 -4.17 9.10
N ASN A 71 3.68 -5.37 8.51
CA ASN A 71 2.93 -6.57 8.87
C ASN A 71 1.42 -6.50 8.61
N HIS A 72 0.95 -5.54 7.82
CA HIS A 72 -0.45 -5.43 7.43
C HIS A 72 -0.70 -5.97 6.03
N GLU A 73 -1.87 -6.57 5.85
CA GLU A 73 -2.37 -7.03 4.56
C GLU A 73 -3.24 -5.96 3.92
N TYR A 74 -3.16 -5.90 2.60
CA TYR A 74 -3.86 -4.94 1.75
C TYR A 74 -4.34 -5.61 0.48
N THR A 75 -5.33 -5.01 -0.18
CA THR A 75 -5.79 -5.43 -1.50
C THR A 75 -5.91 -4.23 -2.41
N LEU A 76 -5.34 -4.31 -3.61
CA LEU A 76 -5.53 -3.30 -4.64
C LEU A 76 -6.85 -3.55 -5.37
N LYS A 77 -7.68 -2.53 -5.52
CA LYS A 77 -8.98 -2.61 -6.18
C LYS A 77 -9.17 -1.47 -7.17
N GLY A 78 -10.23 -1.59 -7.98
CA GLY A 78 -10.58 -0.57 -8.96
C GLY A 78 -9.69 -0.54 -10.20
N CYS A 79 -8.96 -1.64 -10.49
CA CYS A 79 -8.13 -1.72 -11.69
C CYS A 79 -9.02 -1.74 -12.94
N GLY A 80 -8.86 -0.73 -13.80
CA GLY A 80 -9.78 -0.41 -14.89
C GLY A 80 -10.63 0.85 -14.65
N GLY A 81 -10.50 1.47 -13.48
CA GLY A 81 -11.12 2.75 -13.15
C GLY A 81 -10.32 3.48 -12.06
N ASN A 82 -11.02 4.00 -11.05
CA ASN A 82 -10.38 4.65 -9.91
C ASN A 82 -9.72 3.60 -9.00
N LEU A 83 -8.39 3.59 -8.95
CA LEU A 83 -7.61 2.69 -8.09
C LEU A 83 -7.76 3.08 -6.61
N TYR A 84 -7.86 2.08 -5.74
CA TYR A 84 -7.90 2.26 -4.28
C TYR A 84 -7.39 1.02 -3.53
N ILE A 85 -7.08 1.18 -2.25
CA ILE A 85 -6.64 0.11 -1.35
C ILE A 85 -7.76 -0.24 -0.36
N GLU A 86 -7.94 -1.54 -0.14
CA GLU A 86 -8.66 -2.11 1.00
C GLU A 86 -7.66 -2.72 1.99
N ASN A 87 -8.03 -2.75 3.26
CA ASN A 87 -7.32 -3.50 4.29
C ASN A 87 -7.51 -5.02 4.11
N GLY A 88 -6.74 -5.84 4.84
CA GLY A 88 -6.84 -7.30 4.81
C GLY A 88 -8.22 -7.86 5.19
N ASP A 89 -9.01 -7.10 5.94
CA ASP A 89 -10.39 -7.43 6.30
C ASP A 89 -11.44 -7.01 5.24
N GLY A 90 -11.00 -6.37 4.15
CA GLY A 90 -11.86 -5.88 3.06
C GLY A 90 -12.47 -4.50 3.32
N SER A 91 -12.20 -3.86 4.45
CA SER A 91 -12.60 -2.47 4.68
C SER A 91 -11.82 -1.51 3.77
N TYR A 92 -12.49 -0.46 3.31
CA TYR A 92 -11.84 0.60 2.54
C TYR A 92 -10.72 1.25 3.36
N ASN A 93 -9.56 1.48 2.73
CA ASN A 93 -8.44 2.18 3.33
C ASN A 93 -8.24 3.57 2.71
N SER A 94 -7.82 3.65 1.45
CA SER A 94 -7.39 4.91 0.82
C SER A 94 -7.57 4.89 -0.70
N PRO A 95 -7.87 6.03 -1.35
CA PRO A 95 -7.85 6.14 -2.81
C PRO A 95 -6.41 6.23 -3.30
N CYS A 96 -6.16 5.87 -4.55
CA CYS A 96 -4.87 6.02 -5.20
C CYS A 96 -4.91 7.13 -6.25
N ARG A 97 -3.79 7.84 -6.42
CA ARG A 97 -3.59 8.80 -7.50
C ARG A 97 -2.29 8.53 -8.26
N PRO A 98 -2.18 8.94 -9.53
CA PRO A 98 -0.92 8.88 -10.26
C PRO A 98 0.18 9.67 -9.54
N ALA A 99 1.37 9.08 -9.44
CA ALA A 99 2.56 9.64 -8.80
C ALA A 99 3.83 9.04 -9.40
N SER A 100 4.04 9.30 -10.69
CA SER A 100 5.13 8.73 -11.47
C SER A 100 6.48 9.35 -11.11
N ASP A 101 7.35 8.57 -10.49
CA ASP A 101 8.70 9.02 -10.10
C ASP A 101 9.69 7.84 -10.13
N ASN A 102 10.93 8.12 -10.54
CA ASN A 102 12.03 7.16 -10.41
C ASN A 102 12.66 7.31 -9.03
N ILE A 103 12.69 6.23 -8.27
CA ILE A 103 13.29 6.24 -6.93
C ILE A 103 14.75 5.79 -7.04
N ASN A 104 15.66 6.63 -6.55
CA ASN A 104 17.09 6.33 -6.53
C ASN A 104 17.38 5.06 -5.70
N GLY A 105 17.87 4.02 -6.37
CA GLY A 105 18.27 2.73 -5.80
C GLY A 105 18.98 1.90 -6.86
N TYR A 106 19.58 0.78 -6.47
CA TYR A 106 20.37 -0.06 -7.38
C TYR A 106 19.53 -1.06 -8.21
N CYS A 107 18.19 -1.05 -8.09
CA CYS A 107 17.27 -2.00 -8.73
C CYS A 107 16.14 -1.34 -9.56
N GLY A 108 16.40 -0.20 -10.21
CA GLY A 108 15.49 0.39 -11.21
C GLY A 108 14.02 0.50 -10.76
N ILE A 109 13.78 1.27 -9.70
CA ILE A 109 12.44 1.40 -9.09
C ILE A 109 11.68 2.55 -9.73
N HIS A 110 10.48 2.26 -10.22
CA HIS A 110 9.57 3.23 -10.79
C HIS A 110 8.25 3.24 -10.02
N ARG A 111 7.94 4.34 -9.32
CA ARG A 111 6.61 4.58 -8.74
C ARG A 111 5.65 4.99 -9.84
N GLU A 112 4.40 4.56 -9.74
CA GLU A 112 3.33 4.92 -10.68
C GLU A 112 2.13 5.53 -9.97
N TYR A 113 1.81 5.01 -8.78
CA TYR A 113 0.70 5.48 -7.98
C TYR A 113 1.09 5.62 -6.52
N ILE A 114 0.34 6.47 -5.82
CA ILE A 114 0.43 6.64 -4.37
C ILE A 114 -0.98 6.65 -3.78
N CYS A 115 -1.16 5.96 -2.67
CA CYS A 115 -2.44 5.80 -1.97
C CYS A 115 -2.28 6.24 -0.51
N TYR A 116 -3.10 7.19 -0.06
CA TYR A 116 -3.01 7.83 1.27
C TYR A 116 -4.36 8.34 1.77
#